data_AF-B0M9S3-F1
#
_entry.id   AF-B0M9S3-F1
#
_cell.length_a   1.000
_cell.length_b   1.000
_cell.length_c   1.000
_cell.angle_alpha   90.00
_cell.angle_beta   90.00
_cell.angle_gamma   90.00
#
_symmetry.space_group_name_H-M   'P 1'
#
loop_
_entity.id
_entity.type
_entity.pdbx_description
1 polymer ?
#
loop_
_entity_poly.entity_id
_entity_poly.type
_entity_poly.pdbx_seq_one_letter_code
_entity_poly.pdbx_strand_id
1 'polypeptide(L)'
;MRRKAQAFGILAVFATVMTLTGCADKKSDNVKRIGILQLVEHDALNDARKGFVDGLKEDGYVDGKNIEIQYKNAQNDQSNCQTIASQFVGNRSDLVLAIATPAAQAMATETKDIPILATAVTDHQAAKLVKDNKNRVQMCRELLTWPR
;
A
#
# COMPACT_ATOMS: atom_id res chain seq x y z
N MET A 1 42.62 37.06 -36.27
CA MET A 1 42.26 37.21 -37.71
C MET A 1 41.14 36.21 -37.99
N ARG A 2 39.87 36.61 -37.92
CA ARG A 2 39.02 37.13 -39.02
C ARG A 2 38.53 36.02 -39.98
N ARG A 3 37.27 35.58 -39.73
CA ARG A 3 36.14 35.36 -40.66
C ARG A 3 36.49 34.89 -42.08
N LYS A 4 35.89 33.77 -42.54
CA LYS A 4 34.94 33.76 -43.68
C LYS A 4 34.06 32.50 -43.65
N ALA A 5 32.75 32.73 -43.63
CA ALA A 5 31.69 31.79 -43.94
C ALA A 5 31.32 31.93 -45.42
N GLN A 6 31.02 30.82 -46.10
CA GLN A 6 30.20 30.70 -47.34
C GLN A 6 29.68 29.25 -47.36
N ALA A 7 28.40 28.88 -47.25
CA ALA A 7 27.13 29.36 -47.81
C ALA A 7 26.95 29.06 -49.32
N PHE A 8 26.63 27.80 -49.62
CA PHE A 8 25.91 27.27 -50.80
C PHE A 8 25.19 26.00 -50.29
N GLY A 9 23.94 25.65 -50.57
CA GLY A 9 22.84 26.25 -51.32
C GLY A 9 21.55 25.54 -50.87
N ILE A 10 20.43 26.24 -50.97
CA ILE A 10 19.07 25.79 -50.63
C ILE A 10 18.49 25.04 -51.84
N LEU A 11 18.03 23.79 -51.70
CA LEU A 11 16.76 23.29 -52.30
C LEU A 11 16.42 21.84 -51.89
N ALA A 12 15.11 21.55 -51.81
CA ALA A 12 14.42 20.28 -51.52
C ALA A 12 14.34 19.92 -50.02
N VAL A 13 13.43 20.52 -49.23
CA VAL A 13 11.99 20.18 -49.19
C VAL A 13 11.76 18.67 -49.19
N PHE A 14 12.02 18.02 -48.06
CA PHE A 14 11.33 16.80 -47.65
C PHE A 14 10.64 17.09 -46.32
N ALA A 15 9.50 17.76 -46.43
CA ALA A 15 8.51 17.78 -45.38
C ALA A 15 7.93 16.37 -45.25
N THR A 16 8.23 15.68 -44.15
CA THR A 16 7.31 14.67 -43.62
C THR A 16 7.30 14.78 -42.11
N VAL A 17 6.24 15.47 -41.67
CA VAL A 17 5.68 15.46 -40.34
C VAL A 17 5.59 14.03 -39.81
N MET A 18 6.20 13.78 -38.66
CA MET A 18 5.69 12.79 -37.69
C MET A 18 5.80 13.39 -36.29
N THR A 19 4.93 14.37 -36.04
CA THR A 19 4.37 14.57 -34.71
C THR A 19 3.58 13.31 -34.35
N LEU A 20 4.20 12.42 -33.57
CA LEU A 20 3.47 11.47 -32.75
C LEU A 20 3.75 11.84 -31.30
N THR A 21 2.83 12.68 -30.82
CA THR A 21 2.27 12.67 -29.47
C THR A 21 2.45 11.29 -28.82
N GLY A 22 3.50 11.21 -28.00
CA GLY A 22 3.79 10.11 -27.12
C GLY A 22 3.66 10.55 -25.67
N CYS A 23 2.58 11.25 -25.31
CA CYS A 23 2.05 11.13 -23.95
C CYS A 23 1.49 9.71 -23.83
N ALA A 24 2.39 8.73 -23.76
CA ALA A 24 2.08 7.55 -23.00
C ALA A 24 2.01 8.05 -21.56
N ASP A 25 0.81 8.43 -21.14
CA ASP A 25 0.38 8.19 -19.77
C ASP A 25 0.73 6.73 -19.50
N LYS A 26 1.94 6.52 -18.98
CA LYS A 26 2.20 5.37 -18.13
C LYS A 26 1.22 5.56 -17.00
N LYS A 27 0.01 5.02 -17.18
CA LYS A 27 -0.66 4.32 -16.09
C LYS A 27 0.38 3.30 -15.63
N SER A 28 1.25 3.76 -14.73
CA SER A 28 1.65 2.96 -13.61
C SER A 28 0.34 2.43 -13.09
N ASP A 29 -0.01 1.20 -13.48
CA ASP A 29 -0.94 0.41 -12.71
C ASP A 29 -0.37 0.48 -11.30
N ASN A 30 -0.87 1.40 -10.49
CA ASN A 30 -0.39 1.66 -9.16
C ASN A 30 -0.86 0.45 -8.34
N VAL A 31 -0.12 -0.65 -8.48
CA VAL A 31 -0.33 -1.89 -7.75
C VAL A 31 -0.39 -1.51 -6.29
N LYS A 32 -1.55 -1.72 -5.67
CA LYS A 32 -1.75 -1.34 -4.28
C LYS A 32 -0.97 -2.29 -3.39
N ARG A 33 -0.17 -1.74 -2.49
CA ARG A 33 0.65 -2.52 -1.56
C ARG A 33 -0.10 -2.68 -0.25
N ILE A 34 -0.37 -3.93 0.11
CA ILE A 34 -1.09 -4.29 1.32
C ILE A 34 -0.11 -5.01 2.25
N GLY A 35 0.20 -4.38 3.37
CA GLY A 35 0.98 -5.01 4.43
C GLY A 35 0.08 -5.87 5.33
N ILE A 36 0.58 -7.02 5.76
CA ILE A 36 -0.07 -7.83 6.81
C ILE A 36 0.96 -8.06 7.92
N LEU A 37 0.70 -7.48 9.08
CA LEU A 37 1.50 -7.65 10.30
C LEU A 37 0.77 -8.58 11.25
N GLN A 38 1.34 -9.76 11.52
CA GLN A 38 0.76 -10.72 12.46
C GLN A 38 1.71 -10.98 13.61
N LEU A 39 1.20 -10.96 14.85
CA LEU A 39 2.03 -11.20 16.03
C LEU A 39 2.68 -12.59 16.02
N VAL A 40 1.88 -13.64 15.85
CA VAL A 40 2.30 -15.04 16.00
C VAL A 40 1.46 -15.95 15.11
N GLU A 41 2.00 -17.10 14.70
CA GLU A 41 1.22 -18.16 14.07
C GLU A 41 0.27 -18.81 15.08
N HIS A 42 -1.04 -18.76 14.80
CA HIS A 42 -2.07 -19.44 15.57
C HIS A 42 -3.33 -19.55 14.71
N ASP A 43 -4.08 -20.65 14.81
CA ASP A 43 -5.22 -20.95 13.93
C ASP A 43 -6.18 -19.78 13.77
N ALA A 44 -6.66 -19.21 14.88
CA ALA A 44 -7.56 -18.05 14.85
C ALA A 44 -6.98 -16.81 14.12
N LEU A 45 -5.66 -16.56 14.23
CA LEU A 45 -5.02 -15.44 13.55
C LEU A 45 -4.80 -15.74 12.07
N ASN A 46 -4.52 -17.00 11.75
CA ASN A 46 -4.35 -17.49 10.40
C ASN A 46 -5.67 -17.46 9.62
N ASP A 47 -6.76 -17.83 10.27
CA ASP A 47 -8.11 -17.73 9.73
C ASP A 47 -8.49 -16.27 9.47
N ALA A 48 -8.15 -15.35 10.39
CA ALA A 48 -8.37 -13.91 10.17
C ALA A 48 -7.60 -13.39 8.95
N ARG A 49 -6.33 -13.78 8.80
CA ARG A 49 -5.52 -13.44 7.61
C ARG A 49 -6.14 -14.02 6.34
N LYS A 50 -6.52 -15.30 6.37
CA LYS A 50 -7.13 -15.99 5.23
C LYS A 50 -8.44 -15.31 4.81
N GLY A 51 -9.33 -15.04 5.75
CA GLY A 51 -10.61 -14.37 5.48
C GLY A 51 -10.42 -12.97 4.88
N PHE A 52 -9.39 -12.23 5.29
CA PHE A 52 -9.05 -10.95 4.67
C PHE A 52 -8.60 -11.10 3.21
N VAL A 53 -7.70 -12.05 2.93
CA VAL A 53 -7.22 -12.31 1.56
C VAL A 53 -8.34 -12.82 0.66
N ASP A 54 -9.20 -13.70 1.19
CA ASP A 54 -10.36 -14.22 0.46
C ASP A 54 -11.36 -13.09 0.15
N GLY A 55 -11.64 -12.20 1.11
CA GLY A 55 -12.51 -11.04 0.89
C GLY A 55 -11.95 -10.06 -0.15
N LEU A 56 -10.64 -9.78 -0.12
CA LEU A 56 -9.98 -8.98 -1.17
C LEU A 56 -10.18 -9.62 -2.55
N LYS A 57 -10.02 -10.94 -2.65
CA LYS A 57 -10.17 -11.69 -3.90
C LYS A 57 -11.61 -11.67 -4.41
N GLU A 58 -12.60 -11.79 -3.53
CA GLU A 58 -14.03 -11.68 -3.87
C GLU A 58 -14.37 -10.31 -4.47
N ASP A 59 -13.73 -9.24 -3.98
CA ASP A 59 -13.85 -7.89 -4.51
C ASP A 59 -12.99 -7.62 -5.76
N GLY A 60 -12.27 -8.64 -6.26
CA GLY A 60 -11.46 -8.56 -7.47
C GLY A 60 -10.01 -8.10 -7.27
N TYR A 61 -9.55 -7.97 -6.02
CA TYR A 61 -8.16 -7.70 -5.67
C TYR A 61 -7.37 -9.01 -5.51
N VAL A 62 -6.51 -9.30 -6.46
CA VAL A 62 -5.73 -10.54 -6.54
C VAL A 62 -4.23 -10.22 -6.43
N ASP A 63 -3.59 -10.84 -5.46
CA ASP A 63 -2.15 -10.72 -5.21
C ASP A 63 -1.33 -11.13 -6.45
N GLY A 64 -0.31 -10.34 -6.75
CA GLY A 64 0.54 -10.47 -7.94
C GLY A 64 -0.12 -10.06 -9.26
N LYS A 65 -1.40 -9.67 -9.26
CA LYS A 65 -2.12 -9.20 -10.46
C LYS A 65 -2.39 -7.70 -10.42
N ASN A 66 -3.11 -7.23 -9.41
CA ASN A 66 -3.49 -5.82 -9.25
C ASN A 66 -3.20 -5.26 -7.85
N ILE A 67 -2.84 -6.14 -6.91
CA ILE A 67 -2.33 -5.77 -5.58
C ILE A 67 -1.05 -6.58 -5.29
N GLU A 68 -0.27 -6.10 -4.34
CA GLU A 68 0.90 -6.80 -3.79
C GLU A 68 0.70 -6.96 -2.28
N ILE A 69 0.63 -8.21 -1.81
CA ILE A 69 0.49 -8.52 -0.39
C ILE A 69 1.85 -8.85 0.22
N GLN A 70 2.25 -8.08 1.23
CA GLN A 70 3.47 -8.33 2.00
C GLN A 70 3.11 -8.84 3.40
N TYR A 71 3.24 -10.15 3.60
CA TYR A 71 3.02 -10.78 4.89
C TYR A 71 4.29 -10.81 5.75
N LYS A 72 4.16 -10.42 7.02
CA LYS A 72 5.22 -10.47 8.03
C LYS A 72 4.68 -10.97 9.36
N ASN A 73 5.38 -11.92 9.95
CA ASN A 73 5.10 -12.49 11.26
C ASN A 73 6.15 -12.01 12.27
N ALA A 74 5.70 -11.52 13.42
CA ALA A 74 6.58 -10.98 14.47
C ALA A 74 7.15 -12.05 15.42
N GLN A 75 6.77 -13.32 15.26
CA GLN A 75 7.26 -14.45 16.06
C GLN A 75 7.00 -14.29 17.56
N ASN A 76 5.82 -13.77 17.91
CA ASN A 76 5.41 -13.44 19.27
C ASN A 76 6.30 -12.41 19.99
N ASP A 77 7.06 -11.63 19.22
CA ASP A 77 7.96 -10.60 19.75
C ASP A 77 7.43 -9.20 19.40
N GLN A 78 7.15 -8.41 20.44
CA GLN A 78 6.60 -7.06 20.27
C GLN A 78 7.63 -6.07 19.68
N SER A 79 8.93 -6.29 19.89
CA SER A 79 9.97 -5.47 19.27
C SER A 79 10.05 -5.72 17.75
N ASN A 80 9.79 -6.96 17.32
CA ASN A 80 9.64 -7.28 15.90
C ASN A 80 8.40 -6.62 15.29
N CYS A 81 7.29 -6.51 16.04
CA CYS A 81 6.13 -5.74 15.56
C CYS A 81 6.51 -4.30 15.18
N GLN A 82 7.32 -3.63 16.00
CA GLN A 82 7.76 -2.26 15.70
C GLN A 82 8.68 -2.21 14.48
N THR A 83 9.64 -3.13 14.39
CA THR A 83 10.55 -3.22 13.23
C THR A 83 9.77 -3.42 11.93
N ILE A 84 8.78 -4.32 11.94
CA ILE A 84 7.93 -4.59 10.78
C ILE A 84 7.03 -3.39 10.48
N ALA A 85 6.50 -2.70 11.49
CA ALA A 85 5.71 -1.50 11.27
C ALA A 85 6.50 -0.40 10.55
N SER A 86 7.72 -0.11 11.00
CA SER A 86 8.63 0.81 10.32
C SER A 86 8.95 0.39 8.89
N GLN A 87 9.08 -0.91 8.62
CA GLN A 87 9.25 -1.42 7.26
C GLN A 87 8.03 -1.13 6.39
N PHE A 88 6.81 -1.35 6.89
CA PHE A 88 5.60 -1.08 6.11
C PHE A 88 5.39 0.40 5.82
N VAL A 89 5.77 1.29 6.74
CA VAL A 89 5.79 2.74 6.51
C VAL A 89 6.87 3.14 5.51
N GLY A 90 8.09 2.63 5.66
CA GLY A 90 9.21 2.88 4.74
C GLY A 90 8.92 2.40 3.31
N ASN A 91 8.26 1.25 3.18
CA ASN A 91 7.82 0.68 1.91
C ASN A 91 6.59 1.39 1.33
N ARG A 92 6.02 2.37 2.05
CA ARG A 92 4.83 3.14 1.66
C ARG A 92 3.64 2.22 1.34
N SER A 93 3.35 1.29 2.24
CA SER A 93 2.16 0.46 2.14
C SER A 93 0.92 1.34 2.01
N ASP A 94 0.02 0.99 1.11
CA ASP A 94 -1.23 1.72 0.92
C ASP A 94 -2.22 1.38 2.05
N LEU A 95 -2.23 0.14 2.52
CA LEU A 95 -3.06 -0.36 3.61
C LEU A 95 -2.26 -1.35 4.45
N VAL A 96 -2.50 -1.40 5.77
CA VAL A 96 -1.96 -2.45 6.62
C VAL A 96 -3.07 -3.16 7.40
N LEU A 97 -3.12 -4.49 7.29
CA LEU A 97 -3.84 -5.35 8.22
C LEU A 97 -2.92 -5.68 9.40
N ALA A 98 -3.32 -5.30 10.60
CA ALA A 98 -2.64 -5.62 11.84
C ALA A 98 -3.43 -6.65 12.65
N ILE A 99 -2.85 -7.83 12.85
CA ILE A 99 -3.48 -8.98 13.49
C ILE A 99 -2.91 -9.15 14.91
N ALA A 100 -3.80 -9.04 15.90
CA ALA A 100 -3.57 -8.97 17.34
C ALA A 100 -3.18 -7.57 17.88
N THR A 101 -3.39 -7.38 19.18
CA THR A 101 -3.21 -6.08 19.85
C THR A 101 -1.81 -5.47 19.69
N PRO A 102 -0.69 -6.21 19.89
CA PRO A 102 0.64 -5.62 19.75
C PRO A 102 0.97 -5.17 18.33
N ALA A 103 0.43 -5.88 17.33
CA ALA A 103 0.60 -5.55 15.92
C ALA A 103 -0.10 -4.22 15.58
N ALA A 104 -1.34 -4.07 16.03
CA ALA A 104 -2.12 -2.86 15.80
C ALA A 104 -1.52 -1.65 16.53
N GLN A 105 -1.02 -1.85 17.75
CA GLN A 105 -0.33 -0.80 18.51
C GLN A 105 0.95 -0.33 17.83
N ALA A 106 1.77 -1.26 17.32
CA ALA A 106 3.00 -0.92 16.60
C ALA A 106 2.70 -0.04 15.37
N MET A 107 1.76 -0.45 14.52
CA MET A 107 1.34 0.35 13.37
C MET A 107 0.78 1.73 13.77
N ALA A 108 -0.07 1.78 14.80
CA ALA A 108 -0.67 3.03 15.26
C ALA A 108 0.36 3.99 15.90
N THR A 109 1.47 3.47 16.42
CA THR A 109 2.60 4.30 16.88
C THR A 109 3.41 4.83 15.69
N GLU A 110 3.64 4.00 14.68
CA GLU A 110 4.50 4.34 13.55
C GLU A 110 3.86 5.30 12.55
N THR A 111 2.54 5.24 12.35
CA THR A 111 1.87 6.09 11.35
C THR A 111 0.46 6.51 11.76
N LYS A 112 0.06 7.68 11.26
CA LYS A 112 -1.32 8.20 11.27
C LYS A 112 -1.91 8.37 9.88
N ASP A 113 -1.10 8.17 8.85
CA ASP A 113 -1.45 8.48 7.46
C ASP A 113 -1.83 7.22 6.68
N ILE A 114 -1.17 6.10 6.97
CA ILE A 114 -1.51 4.82 6.35
C ILE A 114 -2.74 4.25 7.08
N PRO A 115 -3.82 3.90 6.37
CA PRO A 115 -4.96 3.19 6.94
C PRO A 115 -4.53 1.88 7.60
N ILE A 116 -5.01 1.65 8.83
CA ILE A 116 -4.73 0.43 9.61
C ILE A 116 -6.05 -0.29 9.85
N LEU A 117 -6.18 -1.50 9.30
CA LEU A 117 -7.24 -2.43 9.68
C LEU A 117 -6.75 -3.32 10.82
N ALA A 118 -7.34 -3.18 12.00
CA ALA A 118 -7.03 -4.04 13.13
C ALA A 118 -8.02 -5.21 13.24
N THR A 119 -7.53 -6.42 13.45
CA THR A 119 -8.36 -7.60 13.74
C THR A 119 -7.75 -8.45 14.85
N ALA A 120 -8.56 -9.32 15.46
CA ALA A 120 -8.19 -10.08 16.65
C ALA A 120 -7.68 -9.20 17.82
N VAL A 121 -8.23 -7.99 17.94
CA VAL A 121 -7.97 -7.08 19.06
C VAL A 121 -9.15 -7.12 20.02
N THR A 122 -8.92 -7.58 21.25
CA THR A 122 -9.96 -7.78 22.27
C THR A 122 -10.64 -6.47 22.67
N ASP A 123 -9.86 -5.41 22.93
CA ASP A 123 -10.38 -4.10 23.31
C ASP A 123 -9.54 -3.00 22.66
N HIS A 124 -10.13 -2.29 21.69
CA HIS A 124 -9.42 -1.29 20.91
C HIS A 124 -9.23 0.01 21.70
N GLN A 125 -10.14 0.31 22.63
CA GLN A 125 -10.05 1.50 23.48
C GLN A 125 -8.97 1.30 24.55
N ALA A 126 -8.97 0.16 25.24
CA ALA A 126 -7.92 -0.16 26.21
C ALA A 126 -6.54 -0.25 25.54
N ALA A 127 -6.48 -0.74 24.30
CA ALA A 127 -5.27 -0.74 23.48
C ALA A 127 -4.85 0.65 22.98
N LYS A 128 -5.64 1.71 23.25
CA LYS A 128 -5.44 3.09 22.81
C LYS A 128 -5.42 3.27 21.28
N LEU A 129 -6.11 2.38 20.56
CA LEU A 129 -6.25 2.44 19.10
C LEU A 129 -7.40 3.37 18.67
N VAL A 130 -8.45 3.47 19.51
CA VAL A 130 -9.60 4.36 19.29
C VAL A 130 -9.97 5.09 20.57
N LYS A 131 -10.65 6.24 20.45
CA LYS A 131 -11.17 6.99 21.60
C LYS A 131 -12.35 6.28 22.27
N ASP A 132 -13.18 5.60 21.49
CA ASP A 132 -14.35 4.83 21.93
C ASP A 132 -14.54 3.62 21.00
N ASN A 133 -14.86 2.46 21.57
CA ASN A 133 -15.18 1.22 20.87
C ASN A 133 -16.43 1.33 19.97
N LYS A 134 -17.29 2.34 20.13
CA LYS A 134 -18.39 2.62 19.19
C LYS A 134 -17.91 3.01 17.79
N ASN A 135 -16.71 3.55 17.67
CA ASN A 135 -16.14 3.98 16.38
C ASN A 135 -15.48 2.84 15.58
N ARG A 136 -15.50 1.59 16.07
CA ARG A 136 -14.93 0.43 15.35
C ARG A 136 -15.54 0.21 13.96
N VAL A 137 -16.81 0.59 13.77
CA VAL A 137 -17.52 0.47 12.49
C VAL A 137 -17.01 1.47 11.44
N GLN A 138 -16.46 2.60 11.87
CA GLN A 138 -15.98 3.63 10.94
C GLN A 138 -14.67 3.22 10.26
N MET A 139 -13.79 2.52 10.97
CA MET A 139 -12.54 1.98 10.42
C MET A 139 -12.80 0.98 9.28
N CYS A 140 -13.82 0.12 9.42
CA CYS A 140 -14.26 -0.75 8.33
C CYS A 140 -14.92 0.03 7.18
N ARG A 141 -15.63 1.12 7.46
CA ARG A 141 -16.32 1.93 6.43
C ARG A 141 -15.35 2.71 5.56
N GLU A 142 -14.26 3.23 6.11
CA GLU A 142 -13.21 3.92 5.34
C GLU A 142 -12.49 2.97 4.37
N LEU A 143 -12.38 1.70 4.74
CA LEU A 143 -11.85 0.65 3.85
C LEU A 143 -12.81 0.32 2.69
N LEU A 144 -14.12 0.41 2.92
CA LEU A 144 -15.12 0.26 1.84
C LEU A 144 -15.15 1.46 0.87
N THR A 145 -14.58 2.59 1.27
CA THR A 145 -14.39 3.76 0.39
C THR A 145 -13.06 3.74 -0.36
N TRP A 146 -12.26 2.69 -0.19
CA TRP A 146 -11.06 2.48 -1.00
C TRP A 146 -11.43 2.50 -2.49
N PRO A 147 -10.73 3.27 -3.34
CA PRO A 147 -11.08 3.36 -4.75
C PRO A 147 -10.96 1.97 -5.40
N ARG A 148 -12.11 1.46 -5.88
CA ARG A 148 -12.23 0.25 -6.69
C ARG A 148 -11.50 0.39 -8.02
#